data_AF-A0A967LF20-F1
#
_entry.id   AF-A0A967LF20-F1
#
_cell.length_a   1.000
_cell.length_b   1.000
_cell.length_c   1.000
_cell.angle_alpha   90.00
_cell.angle_beta   90.00
_cell.angle_gamma   90.00
#
_symmetry.space_group_name_H-M   'P 1'
#
loop_
_entity.id
_entity.type
_entity.pdbx_description
1 polymer ?
#
loop_
_entity_poly.entity_id
_entity_poly.type
_entity_poly.pdbx_seq_one_letter_code
_entity_poly.pdbx_strand_id
1 'polypeptide(L)'
;VTYGALSVEAGTTVDKEERVVHLGDRTITSLSFPNAKDEVTAAKYERAVKSVLNPTRPLTVNLDRVIANAERYEQQNNVEGISVEPPPIFFSSEPAILVIFVGPAKFEKIDDSSLFFAANTNWDILLDPATSTYYLLADKTWLSTKDIMKGPWTATTTLPEAISKLPATDDWKEVLAAQPAKAGPAPKVFVSDRPAELILTDGKPEVGPIPGTRILYLANSESDVFMVD
;
A
#
# COMPACT_ATOMS: atom_id res chain seq x y z
N VAL A 1 -14.26 31.84 -1.15
CA VAL A 1 -15.23 30.80 -1.56
C VAL A 1 -15.02 29.62 -0.63
N THR A 2 -16.08 29.10 0.00
CA THR A 2 -15.98 27.91 0.86
C THR A 2 -16.41 26.69 0.06
N TYR A 3 -15.57 25.67 0.02
CA TYR A 3 -15.87 24.40 -0.63
C TYR A 3 -16.48 23.42 0.38
N GLY A 4 -17.40 22.58 -0.09
CA GLY A 4 -18.02 21.52 0.69
C GLY A 4 -18.21 20.27 -0.16
N ALA A 5 -18.33 19.13 0.52
CA ALA A 5 -18.64 17.85 -0.10
C ALA A 5 -20.02 17.38 0.37
N LEU A 6 -20.78 16.81 -0.55
CA LEU A 6 -22.13 16.31 -0.31
C LEU A 6 -22.26 14.93 -0.97
N SER A 7 -22.73 13.97 -0.20
CA SER A 7 -23.14 12.65 -0.68
C SER A 7 -24.66 12.50 -0.56
N VAL A 8 -25.29 12.06 -1.65
CA VAL A 8 -26.74 11.88 -1.74
C VAL A 8 -27.04 10.54 -2.38
N GLU A 9 -28.01 9.83 -1.82
CA GLU A 9 -28.61 8.65 -2.41
C GLU A 9 -30.04 8.96 -2.84
N ALA A 10 -30.45 8.49 -4.02
CA ALA A 10 -31.79 8.69 -4.53
C ALA A 10 -32.17 7.59 -5.52
N GLY A 11 -33.46 7.25 -5.57
CA GLY A 11 -34.02 6.48 -6.68
C GLY A 11 -34.00 7.32 -7.98
N THR A 12 -33.77 6.66 -9.11
CA THR A 12 -33.74 7.34 -10.42
C THR A 12 -34.75 6.75 -11.40
N THR A 13 -35.32 7.63 -12.23
CA THR A 13 -36.16 7.26 -13.36
C THR A 13 -35.63 7.95 -14.61
N VAL A 14 -35.44 7.21 -15.70
CA VAL A 14 -34.88 7.73 -16.95
C VAL A 14 -35.99 8.04 -17.94
N ASP A 15 -36.03 9.28 -18.41
CA ASP A 15 -36.81 9.69 -19.58
C ASP A 15 -35.87 9.71 -20.80
N LYS A 16 -36.11 8.78 -21.73
CA LYS A 16 -35.27 8.63 -22.93
C LYS A 16 -35.66 9.60 -24.04
N GLU A 17 -36.90 10.08 -24.08
CA GLU A 17 -37.38 11.02 -25.09
C GLU A 17 -36.82 12.41 -24.81
N GLU A 18 -36.96 12.88 -23.57
CA GLU A 18 -36.43 14.18 -23.12
C GLU A 18 -34.92 14.13 -22.77
N ARG A 19 -34.31 12.93 -22.80
CA ARG A 19 -32.90 12.67 -22.44
C ARG A 19 -32.53 13.19 -21.06
N VAL A 20 -33.37 12.89 -20.07
CA VAL A 20 -33.15 13.32 -18.69
C VAL A 20 -33.30 12.18 -17.69
N VAL A 21 -32.59 12.30 -16.57
CA VAL A 21 -32.71 11.42 -15.41
C VAL A 21 -33.36 12.22 -14.30
N HIS A 22 -34.52 11.74 -13.83
CA HIS A 22 -35.20 12.27 -12.67
C HIS A 22 -34.65 11.59 -11.41
N LEU A 23 -34.20 12.39 -10.45
CA LEU A 23 -33.91 11.93 -9.11
C LEU A 23 -35.16 12.15 -8.27
N GLY A 24 -35.70 11.05 -7.74
CA GLY A 24 -36.83 11.05 -6.82
C GLY A 24 -36.43 11.49 -5.42
N ASP A 25 -37.11 10.91 -4.43
CA ASP A 25 -36.80 11.14 -3.02
C ASP A 25 -35.33 10.80 -2.74
N ARG A 26 -34.69 11.70 -2.00
CA ARG A 26 -33.24 11.68 -1.78
C ARG A 26 -32.88 11.76 -0.30
N THR A 27 -31.86 11.01 0.06
CA THR A 27 -31.27 10.99 1.40
C THR A 27 -29.87 11.59 1.32
N ILE A 28 -29.62 12.62 2.13
CA ILE A 28 -28.26 13.16 2.30
C ILE A 28 -27.53 12.23 3.26
N THR A 29 -26.55 11.48 2.76
CA THR A 29 -25.75 10.52 3.56
C THR A 29 -24.53 11.16 4.19
N SER A 30 -23.99 12.22 3.58
CA SER A 30 -22.90 13.02 4.14
C SER A 30 -22.97 14.46 3.62
N LEU A 31 -22.65 15.42 4.47
CA LEU A 31 -22.48 16.82 4.09
C LEU A 31 -21.41 17.44 4.99
N SER A 32 -20.34 17.97 4.41
CA SER A 32 -19.24 18.56 5.17
C SER A 32 -18.69 19.82 4.50
N PHE A 33 -18.23 20.75 5.34
CA PHE A 33 -17.56 21.98 4.92
C PHE A 33 -16.19 22.07 5.61
N PRO A 34 -15.19 21.27 5.17
CA PRO A 34 -13.91 21.16 5.87
C PRO A 34 -13.15 22.49 5.94
N ASN A 35 -13.44 23.44 5.03
CA ASN A 35 -12.79 24.75 4.99
C ASN A 35 -13.62 25.87 5.65
N ALA A 36 -14.65 25.54 6.44
CA ALA A 36 -15.39 26.52 7.22
C ALA A 36 -14.53 27.09 8.36
N LYS A 37 -14.71 28.38 8.68
CA LYS A 37 -13.93 29.09 9.71
C LYS A 37 -14.14 28.52 11.12
N ASP A 38 -15.36 28.11 11.41
CA ASP A 38 -15.81 27.58 12.70
C ASP A 38 -17.06 26.71 12.50
N GLU A 39 -17.41 25.92 13.52
CA GLU A 39 -18.57 25.02 13.50
C GLU A 39 -19.89 25.77 13.29
N VAL A 40 -20.01 27.00 13.80
CA VAL A 40 -21.20 27.84 13.64
C VAL A 40 -21.41 28.19 12.17
N THR A 41 -20.33 28.52 11.48
CA THR A 41 -20.31 28.82 10.05
C THR A 41 -20.56 27.56 9.22
N ALA A 42 -19.96 26.42 9.58
CA ALA A 42 -20.23 25.13 8.94
C ALA A 42 -21.72 24.75 9.05
N ALA A 43 -22.30 24.84 10.25
CA ALA A 43 -23.71 24.56 10.49
C ALA A 43 -24.65 25.52 9.75
N LYS A 44 -24.22 26.77 9.51
CA LYS A 44 -24.96 27.72 8.66
C LYS A 44 -24.97 27.27 7.20
N TYR A 45 -23.83 26.82 6.67
CA TYR A 45 -23.76 26.31 5.29
C TYR A 45 -24.55 25.02 5.12
N GLU A 46 -24.49 24.11 6.09
CA GLU A 46 -25.31 22.90 6.06
C GLU A 46 -26.80 23.22 6.00
N ARG A 47 -27.28 24.13 6.85
CA ARG A 47 -28.68 24.57 6.83
C ARG A 47 -29.08 25.18 5.50
N ALA A 48 -28.20 25.97 4.88
CA ALA A 48 -28.43 26.55 3.57
C ALA A 48 -28.50 25.50 2.46
N VAL A 49 -27.62 24.49 2.48
CA VAL A 49 -27.66 23.40 1.48
C VAL A 49 -28.89 22.52 1.69
N LYS A 50 -29.21 22.16 2.93
CA LYS A 50 -30.40 21.36 3.29
C LYS A 50 -31.71 22.08 2.95
N SER A 51 -31.76 23.42 3.00
CA SER A 51 -32.96 24.18 2.61
C SER A 51 -33.20 24.22 1.10
N VAL A 52 -32.12 24.15 0.30
CA VAL A 52 -32.20 24.11 -1.18
C VAL A 52 -32.45 22.70 -1.68
N LEU A 53 -31.77 21.70 -1.10
CA LEU A 53 -31.91 20.28 -1.43
C LEU A 53 -33.09 19.64 -0.73
N ASN A 54 -34.27 20.26 -0.83
CA ASN A 54 -35.51 19.68 -0.33
C ASN A 54 -35.71 18.27 -0.94
N PRO A 55 -35.82 17.19 -0.15
CA PRO A 55 -35.89 15.81 -0.65
C PRO A 55 -36.99 15.56 -1.67
N THR A 56 -38.08 16.33 -1.61
CA THR A 56 -39.28 16.10 -2.43
C THR A 56 -39.31 16.90 -3.73
N ARG A 57 -38.34 17.81 -3.95
CA ARG A 57 -38.27 18.58 -5.20
C ARG A 57 -37.61 17.72 -6.29
N PRO A 58 -38.27 17.44 -7.43
CA PRO A 58 -37.65 16.69 -8.52
C PRO A 58 -36.37 17.39 -8.97
N LEU A 59 -35.25 16.65 -8.97
CA LEU A 59 -34.00 17.13 -9.55
C LEU A 59 -33.80 16.39 -10.86
N THR A 60 -33.51 17.14 -11.91
CA THR A 60 -33.33 16.59 -13.25
C THR A 60 -31.87 16.76 -13.65
N VAL A 61 -31.24 15.68 -14.11
CA VAL A 61 -29.90 15.70 -14.70
C VAL A 61 -30.00 15.29 -16.15
N ASN A 62 -29.19 15.88 -17.02
CA ASN A 62 -29.14 15.47 -18.40
C ASN A 62 -28.56 14.04 -18.51
N LEU A 63 -29.23 13.17 -19.27
CA LEU A 63 -28.86 11.76 -19.44
C LEU A 63 -27.45 11.62 -20.03
N ASP A 64 -27.03 12.52 -20.92
CA ASP A 64 -25.69 12.49 -21.52
C ASP A 64 -24.58 12.73 -20.51
N ARG A 65 -24.83 13.55 -19.48
CA ARG A 65 -23.88 13.70 -18.37
C ARG A 65 -23.76 12.44 -17.53
N VAL A 66 -24.86 11.73 -17.33
CA VAL A 66 -24.86 10.46 -16.57
C VAL A 66 -24.13 9.39 -17.36
N ILE A 67 -24.42 9.26 -18.66
CA ILE A 67 -23.73 8.33 -19.57
C ILE A 67 -22.23 8.63 -19.62
N ALA A 68 -21.84 9.88 -19.88
CA ALA A 68 -20.42 10.25 -19.96
C ALA A 68 -19.66 10.00 -18.64
N ASN A 69 -20.32 10.16 -17.49
CA ASN A 69 -19.72 9.83 -16.20
C ASN A 69 -19.65 8.31 -15.95
N ALA A 70 -20.66 7.55 -16.38
CA ALA A 70 -20.66 6.09 -16.28
C ALA A 70 -19.56 5.49 -17.18
N GLU A 71 -19.42 5.95 -18.41
CA GLU A 71 -18.35 5.53 -19.33
C GLU A 71 -16.96 5.81 -18.76
N ARG A 72 -16.76 6.97 -18.11
CA ARG A 72 -15.50 7.27 -17.39
C ARG A 72 -15.26 6.33 -16.22
N TYR A 73 -16.29 6.02 -15.44
CA TYR A 73 -16.18 5.08 -14.32
C TYR A 73 -15.84 3.67 -14.82
N GLU A 74 -16.44 3.22 -15.92
CA GLU A 74 -16.08 1.96 -16.56
C GLU A 74 -14.64 1.99 -17.08
N GLN A 75 -14.21 3.04 -17.78
CA GLN A 75 -12.83 3.16 -18.26
C GLN A 75 -11.79 3.19 -17.14
N GLN A 76 -12.09 3.79 -15.99
CA GLN A 76 -11.19 3.83 -14.83
C GLN A 76 -11.13 2.51 -14.07
N ASN A 77 -12.23 1.76 -14.02
CA ASN A 77 -12.28 0.48 -13.31
C ASN A 77 -12.01 -0.73 -14.20
N ASN A 78 -11.98 -0.56 -15.52
CA ASN A 78 -11.69 -1.62 -16.48
C ASN A 78 -10.19 -1.70 -16.81
N VAL A 79 -9.35 -1.70 -15.77
CA VAL A 79 -7.94 -2.09 -15.91
C VAL A 79 -7.79 -3.49 -15.33
N GLU A 80 -7.95 -4.49 -16.20
CA GLU A 80 -7.71 -5.88 -15.82
C GLU A 80 -6.30 -6.02 -15.24
N GLY A 81 -6.20 -6.60 -14.04
CA GLY A 81 -4.92 -6.87 -13.37
C GLY A 81 -4.42 -5.80 -12.41
N ILE A 82 -5.13 -4.70 -12.19
CA ILE A 82 -4.80 -3.73 -11.13
C ILE A 82 -5.65 -4.01 -9.89
N SER A 83 -5.02 -4.37 -8.78
CA SER A 83 -5.70 -4.47 -7.49
C SER A 83 -5.96 -3.08 -6.91
N VAL A 84 -7.19 -2.85 -6.46
CA VAL A 84 -7.60 -1.67 -5.68
C VAL A 84 -7.63 -1.96 -4.18
N GLU A 85 -7.23 -3.16 -3.76
CA GLU A 85 -7.07 -3.48 -2.34
C GLU A 85 -5.95 -2.62 -1.75
N PRO A 86 -6.17 -2.00 -0.58
CA PRO A 86 -5.11 -1.24 0.06
C PRO A 86 -3.93 -2.18 0.36
N PRO A 87 -2.70 -1.81 -0.01
CA PRO A 87 -1.55 -2.64 0.27
C PRO A 87 -1.36 -2.78 1.79
N PRO A 88 -0.91 -3.93 2.30
CA PRO A 88 -0.46 -4.04 3.68
C PRO A 88 0.61 -2.99 3.97
N ILE A 89 0.44 -2.25 5.06
CA ILE A 89 1.44 -1.29 5.55
C ILE A 89 2.10 -1.89 6.78
N PHE A 90 3.39 -2.15 6.68
CA PHE A 90 4.25 -2.53 7.80
C PHE A 90 4.88 -1.30 8.43
N PHE A 91 5.19 -1.38 9.72
CA PHE A 91 5.79 -0.29 10.48
C PHE A 91 6.93 -0.81 11.35
N SER A 92 8.05 -0.08 11.42
CA SER A 92 9.14 -0.36 12.34
C SER A 92 9.83 0.91 12.83
N SER A 93 10.11 0.96 14.13
CA SER A 93 10.97 1.97 14.78
C SER A 93 12.43 1.50 14.93
N GLU A 94 12.75 0.35 14.33
CA GLU A 94 14.05 -0.31 14.34
C GLU A 94 14.43 -0.66 12.89
N PRO A 95 15.72 -0.79 12.55
CA PRO A 95 16.15 -1.18 11.20
C PRO A 95 15.39 -2.42 10.72
N ALA A 96 14.67 -2.26 9.62
CA ALA A 96 13.87 -3.33 9.06
C ALA A 96 13.87 -3.27 7.54
N ILE A 97 13.64 -4.43 6.92
CA ILE A 97 13.51 -4.59 5.48
C ILE A 97 12.20 -5.27 5.14
N LEU A 98 11.71 -5.00 3.93
CA LEU A 98 10.50 -5.62 3.38
C LEU A 98 10.88 -6.51 2.19
N VAL A 99 10.67 -7.80 2.37
CA VAL A 99 10.75 -8.81 1.31
C VAL A 99 9.38 -8.96 0.68
N ILE A 100 9.29 -8.68 -0.61
CA ILE A 100 8.05 -8.78 -1.39
C ILE A 100 8.22 -9.91 -2.39
N PHE A 101 7.26 -10.83 -2.41
CA PHE A 101 7.09 -11.79 -3.48
C PHE A 101 5.98 -11.32 -4.41
N VAL A 102 6.18 -11.52 -5.71
CA VAL A 102 5.13 -11.34 -6.72
C VAL A 102 4.28 -12.61 -6.74
N GLY A 103 3.29 -12.66 -5.84
CA GLY A 103 2.48 -13.85 -5.58
C GLY A 103 3.19 -14.86 -4.66
N PRO A 104 2.75 -16.14 -4.65
CA PRO A 104 3.39 -17.18 -3.85
C PRO A 104 4.88 -17.32 -4.17
N ALA A 105 5.72 -17.59 -3.17
CA ALA A 105 7.16 -17.76 -3.35
C ALA A 105 7.47 -18.88 -4.37
N LYS A 106 8.29 -18.56 -5.37
CA LYS A 106 8.74 -19.48 -6.42
C LYS A 106 10.24 -19.65 -6.35
N PHE A 107 10.66 -20.91 -6.37
CA PHE A 107 12.06 -21.28 -6.28
C PHE A 107 12.49 -21.98 -7.55
N GLU A 108 13.61 -21.52 -8.09
CA GLU A 108 14.26 -22.11 -9.25
C GLU A 108 15.60 -22.72 -8.84
N LYS A 109 15.94 -23.85 -9.44
CA LYS A 109 17.19 -24.54 -9.14
C LYS A 109 18.34 -23.74 -9.72
N ILE A 110 19.43 -23.59 -8.96
CA ILE A 110 20.67 -23.02 -9.49
C ILE A 110 21.46 -24.13 -10.18
N ASP A 111 21.91 -23.86 -11.41
CA ASP A 111 22.74 -24.79 -12.17
C ASP A 111 24.03 -25.14 -11.41
N ASP A 112 24.42 -26.41 -11.49
CA ASP A 112 25.59 -26.98 -10.80
C ASP A 112 25.64 -26.77 -9.27
N SER A 113 24.49 -26.49 -8.65
CA SER A 113 24.36 -26.31 -7.19
C SER A 113 23.24 -27.19 -6.61
N SER A 114 23.33 -27.45 -5.31
CA SER A 114 22.24 -28.06 -4.53
C SER A 114 21.20 -27.05 -4.07
N LEU A 115 21.46 -25.75 -4.28
CA LEU A 115 20.62 -24.65 -3.81
C LEU A 115 19.58 -24.25 -4.86
N PHE A 116 18.53 -23.62 -4.34
CA PHE A 116 17.51 -22.96 -5.14
C PHE A 116 17.53 -21.46 -4.82
N PHE A 117 17.10 -20.62 -5.75
CA PHE A 117 16.92 -19.19 -5.52
C PHE A 117 15.47 -18.78 -5.69
N ALA A 118 15.06 -17.75 -4.96
CA ALA A 118 13.74 -17.17 -5.10
C ALA A 118 13.66 -16.30 -6.36
N ALA A 119 12.87 -16.70 -7.35
CA ALA A 119 12.84 -16.07 -8.67
C ALA A 119 11.86 -14.89 -8.78
N ASN A 120 10.98 -14.71 -7.79
CA ASN A 120 9.91 -13.72 -7.84
C ASN A 120 9.91 -12.76 -6.63
N THR A 121 11.09 -12.33 -6.19
CA THR A 121 11.24 -11.41 -5.06
C THR A 121 12.24 -10.29 -5.35
N ASN A 122 12.18 -9.22 -4.56
CA ASN A 122 13.10 -8.08 -4.62
C ASN A 122 14.41 -8.27 -3.81
N TRP A 123 14.64 -9.45 -3.23
CA TRP A 123 15.83 -9.76 -2.41
C TRP A 123 16.49 -11.07 -2.81
N ASP A 124 17.80 -11.15 -2.60
CA ASP A 124 18.55 -12.41 -2.77
C ASP A 124 18.20 -13.41 -1.67
N ILE A 125 17.32 -14.36 -2.01
CA ILE A 125 16.95 -15.46 -1.12
C ILE A 125 17.34 -16.80 -1.75
N LEU A 126 18.13 -17.56 -0.99
CA LEU A 126 18.55 -18.91 -1.33
C LEU A 126 17.83 -19.92 -0.43
N LEU A 127 17.44 -21.06 -0.98
CA LEU A 127 16.91 -22.20 -0.25
C LEU A 127 17.90 -23.36 -0.32
N ASP A 128 18.30 -23.85 0.85
CA ASP A 128 18.93 -25.17 0.99
C ASP A 128 17.84 -26.23 1.29
N PRO A 129 17.51 -27.09 0.31
CA PRO A 129 16.48 -28.11 0.49
C PRO A 129 16.90 -29.22 1.47
N ALA A 130 18.20 -29.47 1.65
CA ALA A 130 18.69 -30.53 2.54
C ALA A 130 18.36 -30.23 4.00
N THR A 131 18.37 -28.95 4.37
CA THR A 131 18.04 -28.48 5.71
C THR A 131 16.68 -27.79 5.78
N SER A 132 16.01 -27.55 4.64
CA SER A 132 14.81 -26.69 4.55
C SER A 132 15.05 -25.33 5.20
N THR A 133 16.19 -24.71 4.88
CA THR A 133 16.60 -23.40 5.42
C THR A 133 16.65 -22.38 4.30
N TYR A 134 16.03 -21.24 4.52
CA TYR A 134 16.15 -20.07 3.65
C TYR A 134 17.25 -19.18 4.18
N TYR A 135 18.02 -18.59 3.27
CA TYR A 135 19.11 -17.66 3.54
C TYR A 135 18.85 -16.38 2.76
N LEU A 136 18.84 -15.26 3.47
CA LEU A 136 18.64 -13.93 2.92
C LEU A 136 19.91 -13.12 3.14
N LEU A 137 20.42 -12.50 2.09
CA LEU A 137 21.48 -11.51 2.21
C LEU A 137 20.85 -10.12 2.35
N ALA A 138 20.99 -9.52 3.53
CA ALA A 138 20.62 -8.13 3.76
C ALA A 138 21.89 -7.28 3.89
N ASP A 139 22.20 -6.49 2.86
CA ASP A 139 23.48 -5.80 2.67
C ASP A 139 24.70 -6.74 2.77
N LYS A 140 25.30 -6.85 3.97
CA LYS A 140 26.46 -7.70 4.27
C LYS A 140 26.18 -8.72 5.37
N THR A 141 24.94 -8.77 5.85
CA THR A 141 24.53 -9.63 6.94
C THR A 141 23.63 -10.73 6.41
N TRP A 142 24.03 -11.96 6.66
CA TRP A 142 23.23 -13.13 6.34
C TRP A 142 22.18 -13.37 7.42
N LEU A 143 20.94 -13.54 7.01
CA LEU A 143 19.86 -14.03 7.85
C LEU A 143 19.43 -15.41 7.38
N SER A 144 18.89 -16.21 8.29
CA SER A 144 18.25 -17.48 7.95
C SER A 144 16.90 -17.66 8.63
N THR A 145 16.06 -18.49 8.04
CA THR A 145 14.80 -18.92 8.63
C THR A 145 14.37 -20.30 8.14
N LYS A 146 13.41 -20.91 8.85
CA LYS A 146 12.71 -22.14 8.45
C LYS A 146 11.35 -21.87 7.81
N ASP A 147 10.76 -20.70 8.06
CA ASP A 147 9.48 -20.29 7.48
C ASP A 147 9.69 -18.95 6.78
N ILE A 148 9.73 -18.98 5.45
CA ILE A 148 10.03 -17.79 4.65
C ILE A 148 9.00 -16.69 4.80
N MET A 149 7.73 -17.03 5.07
CA MET A 149 6.65 -16.06 5.17
C MET A 149 6.49 -15.53 6.59
N LYS A 150 6.66 -16.38 7.60
CA LYS A 150 6.39 -16.02 9.01
C LYS A 150 7.64 -15.70 9.80
N GLY A 151 8.82 -16.11 9.33
CA GLY A 151 10.04 -16.05 10.10
C GLY A 151 9.98 -16.96 11.35
N PRO A 152 10.76 -16.66 12.40
CA PRO A 152 11.63 -15.50 12.53
C PRO A 152 12.85 -15.59 11.60
N TRP A 153 13.30 -14.44 11.11
CA TRP A 153 14.59 -14.31 10.44
C TRP A 153 15.65 -13.95 11.45
N THR A 154 16.75 -14.70 11.46
CA THR A 154 17.83 -14.53 12.45
C THR A 154 19.18 -14.42 11.78
N ALA A 155 20.06 -13.55 12.28
CA ALA A 155 21.43 -13.47 11.80
C ALA A 155 22.11 -14.85 11.85
N THR A 156 22.80 -15.23 10.78
CA THR A 156 23.56 -16.49 10.71
C THR A 156 24.97 -16.24 10.24
N THR A 157 25.92 -16.93 10.87
CA THR A 157 27.31 -17.04 10.41
C THR A 157 27.59 -18.39 9.76
N THR A 158 26.61 -19.31 9.77
CA THR A 158 26.70 -20.64 9.19
C THR A 158 25.95 -20.65 7.87
N LEU A 159 26.70 -20.83 6.78
CA LEU A 159 26.19 -20.94 5.42
C LEU A 159 26.43 -22.34 4.85
N PRO A 160 25.56 -22.84 3.95
CA PRO A 160 25.83 -24.04 3.17
C PRO A 160 27.09 -23.86 2.34
N GLU A 161 27.95 -24.88 2.29
CA GLU A 161 29.17 -24.86 1.45
C GLU A 161 28.84 -24.59 -0.03
N ALA A 162 27.66 -25.00 -0.48
CA ALA A 162 27.16 -24.77 -1.83
C ALA A 162 27.07 -23.28 -2.20
N ILE A 163 26.90 -22.34 -1.25
CA ILE A 163 26.91 -20.89 -1.54
C ILE A 163 28.29 -20.46 -2.04
N SER A 164 29.38 -21.03 -1.51
CA SER A 164 30.75 -20.73 -1.97
C SER A 164 31.08 -21.30 -3.36
N LYS A 165 30.25 -22.22 -3.85
CA LYS A 165 30.41 -22.93 -5.13
C LYS A 165 29.50 -22.40 -6.23
N LEU A 166 28.72 -21.35 -5.96
CA LEU A 166 27.87 -20.74 -6.97
C LEU A 166 28.70 -20.22 -8.16
N PRO A 167 28.15 -20.24 -9.38
CA PRO A 167 28.82 -19.69 -10.55
C PRO A 167 29.24 -18.24 -10.33
N ALA A 168 30.44 -17.86 -10.75
CA ALA A 168 30.93 -16.48 -10.66
C ALA A 168 30.36 -15.58 -11.78
N THR A 169 29.03 -15.60 -11.94
CA THR A 169 28.28 -14.71 -12.84
C THR A 169 27.93 -13.41 -12.12
N ASP A 170 27.49 -12.40 -12.86
CA ASP A 170 27.07 -11.13 -12.28
C ASP A 170 25.89 -11.31 -11.28
N ASP A 171 25.01 -12.30 -11.51
CA ASP A 171 23.86 -12.60 -10.64
C ASP A 171 24.28 -13.02 -9.22
N TRP A 172 25.42 -13.67 -9.05
CA TRP A 172 25.88 -14.18 -7.75
C TRP A 172 27.02 -13.38 -7.14
N LYS A 173 27.45 -12.30 -7.79
CA LYS A 173 28.64 -11.55 -7.41
C LYS A 173 28.54 -10.99 -5.99
N GLU A 174 27.39 -10.44 -5.61
CA GLU A 174 27.17 -9.88 -4.28
C GLU A 174 27.13 -10.98 -3.20
N VAL A 175 26.39 -12.07 -3.49
CA VAL A 175 26.35 -13.28 -2.64
C VAL A 175 27.74 -13.87 -2.39
N LEU A 176 28.57 -13.98 -3.44
CA LEU A 176 29.94 -14.48 -3.34
C LEU A 176 30.85 -13.51 -2.57
N ALA A 177 30.69 -12.19 -2.78
CA ALA A 177 31.44 -11.17 -2.06
C ALA A 177 31.07 -11.07 -0.57
N ALA A 178 29.86 -11.50 -0.19
CA ALA A 178 29.36 -11.53 1.18
C ALA A 178 29.82 -12.76 1.99
N GLN A 179 30.83 -13.49 1.52
CA GLN A 179 31.42 -14.64 2.21
C GLN A 179 32.83 -14.34 2.77
N PRO A 180 33.23 -14.96 3.90
CA PRO A 180 32.39 -15.76 4.79
C PRO A 180 31.36 -14.88 5.52
N ALA A 181 30.27 -15.48 5.99
CA ALA A 181 29.27 -14.76 6.77
C ALA A 181 29.89 -14.20 8.06
N LYS A 182 29.60 -12.93 8.34
CA LYS A 182 30.11 -12.20 9.51
C LYS A 182 28.96 -11.87 10.45
N ALA A 183 29.24 -11.90 11.74
CA ALA A 183 28.31 -11.35 12.73
C ALA A 183 28.13 -9.85 12.48
N GLY A 184 26.89 -9.39 12.54
CA GLY A 184 26.52 -8.00 12.34
C GLY A 184 25.10 -7.74 12.84
N PRO A 185 24.70 -6.46 12.96
CA PRO A 185 23.32 -6.12 13.25
C PRO A 185 22.42 -6.66 12.14
N ALA A 186 21.37 -7.39 12.51
CA ALA A 186 20.39 -7.91 11.56
C ALA A 186 19.12 -7.05 11.59
N PRO A 187 18.61 -6.60 10.44
CA PRO A 187 17.34 -5.90 10.39
C PRO A 187 16.20 -6.87 10.73
N LYS A 188 15.10 -6.32 11.24
CA LYS A 188 13.83 -7.04 11.27
C LYS A 188 13.35 -7.28 9.83
N VAL A 189 12.85 -8.47 9.55
CA VAL A 189 12.36 -8.81 8.21
C VAL A 189 10.85 -8.92 8.23
N PHE A 190 10.20 -8.12 7.39
CA PHE A 190 8.79 -8.26 7.03
C PHE A 190 8.69 -8.93 5.67
N VAL A 191 7.65 -9.74 5.47
CA VAL A 191 7.45 -10.49 4.23
C VAL A 191 6.02 -10.32 3.74
N SER A 192 5.84 -10.11 2.43
CA SER A 192 4.53 -10.02 1.77
C SER A 192 4.56 -10.78 0.45
N ASP A 193 3.44 -11.40 0.07
CA ASP A 193 3.22 -12.07 -1.24
C ASP A 193 2.39 -11.23 -2.22
N ARG A 194 2.21 -9.95 -1.88
CA ARG A 194 1.49 -8.92 -2.64
C ARG A 194 2.15 -7.56 -2.43
N PRO A 195 1.88 -6.56 -3.29
CA PRO A 195 2.37 -5.19 -3.09
C PRO A 195 2.09 -4.71 -1.66
N ALA A 196 3.13 -4.23 -0.99
CA ALA A 196 3.11 -3.80 0.41
C ALA A 196 4.11 -2.67 0.61
N GLU A 197 3.89 -1.89 1.67
CA GLU A 197 4.74 -0.75 2.03
C GLU A 197 5.34 -0.94 3.41
N LEU A 198 6.54 -0.41 3.64
CA LEU A 198 7.19 -0.40 4.95
C LEU A 198 7.49 1.05 5.33
N ILE A 199 6.87 1.49 6.42
CA ILE A 199 7.15 2.78 7.05
C ILE A 199 8.19 2.57 8.15
N LEU A 200 9.33 3.22 7.99
CA LEU A 200 10.41 3.23 8.98
C LEU A 200 10.44 4.55 9.74
N THR A 201 10.69 4.51 11.04
CA THR A 201 11.07 5.69 11.83
C THR A 201 12.43 5.50 12.48
N ASP A 202 13.19 6.58 12.60
CA ASP A 202 14.40 6.60 13.44
C ASP A 202 14.00 6.67 14.91
N GLY A 203 13.84 5.49 15.53
CA GLY A 203 13.32 5.38 16.88
C GLY A 203 11.81 5.63 16.97
N LYS A 204 11.35 6.14 18.11
CA LYS A 204 9.90 6.31 18.36
C LYS A 204 9.30 7.33 17.38
N PRO A 205 8.06 7.15 16.90
CA PRO A 205 7.40 8.13 16.04
C PRO A 205 7.42 9.54 16.61
N GLU A 206 7.89 10.50 15.82
CA GLU A 206 7.86 11.92 16.13
C GLU A 206 6.91 12.62 15.16
N VAL A 207 5.88 13.27 15.70
CA VAL A 207 4.88 13.98 14.89
C VAL A 207 5.05 15.49 15.03
N GLY A 208 5.01 16.20 13.89
CA GLY A 208 5.11 17.65 13.83
C GLY A 208 3.90 18.28 13.13
N PRO A 209 3.50 19.51 13.47
CA PRO A 209 2.44 20.21 12.76
C PRO A 209 2.92 20.80 11.44
N ILE A 210 2.08 20.80 10.40
CA ILE A 210 2.30 21.60 9.19
C ILE A 210 1.69 23.00 9.39
N PRO A 211 2.51 24.08 9.44
CA PRO A 211 2.03 25.42 9.74
C PRO A 211 0.90 25.89 8.82
N GLY A 212 -0.16 26.45 9.40
CA GLY A 212 -1.32 26.95 8.65
C GLY A 212 -2.31 25.87 8.21
N THR A 213 -2.16 24.63 8.67
CA THR A 213 -3.09 23.51 8.39
C THR A 213 -3.50 22.80 9.69
N ARG A 214 -4.42 21.84 9.59
CA ARG A 214 -4.78 20.88 10.65
C ARG A 214 -4.10 19.52 10.47
N ILE A 215 -3.01 19.49 9.69
CA ILE A 215 -2.33 18.25 9.31
C ILE A 215 -1.06 18.12 10.16
N LEU A 216 -0.85 16.93 10.72
CA LEU A 216 0.41 16.52 11.31
C LEU A 216 1.19 15.68 10.30
N TYR A 217 2.51 15.68 10.39
CA TYR A 217 3.40 14.83 9.60
C TYR A 217 4.33 14.03 10.49
N LEU A 218 4.68 12.82 10.06
CA LEU A 218 5.68 11.97 10.72
C LEU A 218 7.08 12.50 10.38
N ALA A 219 7.72 13.17 11.33
CA ALA A 219 8.91 13.97 11.11
C ALA A 219 10.21 13.16 11.02
N ASN A 220 10.25 11.97 11.61
CA ASN A 220 11.41 11.10 11.65
C ASN A 220 11.26 9.84 10.77
N SER A 221 10.57 9.98 9.63
CA SER A 221 10.44 8.96 8.60
C SER A 221 10.86 9.52 7.24
N GLU A 222 11.42 8.69 6.37
CA GLU A 222 11.60 9.03 4.96
C GLU A 222 10.29 8.92 4.15
N SER A 223 9.26 8.29 4.73
CA SER A 223 7.94 8.18 4.12
C SER A 223 7.07 9.40 4.42
N ASP A 224 6.35 9.88 3.41
CA ASP A 224 5.38 10.97 3.55
C ASP A 224 4.11 10.46 4.26
N VAL A 225 4.12 10.48 5.59
CA VAL A 225 2.97 10.08 6.41
C VAL A 225 2.33 11.31 7.06
N PHE A 226 1.05 11.52 6.73
CA PHE A 226 0.25 12.62 7.26
C PHE A 226 -0.89 12.11 8.12
N MET A 227 -1.21 12.84 9.18
CA MET A 227 -2.34 12.58 10.06
C MET A 227 -3.27 13.80 10.02
N VAL A 228 -4.56 13.56 9.90
CA VAL A 228 -5.59 14.61 9.93
C VAL A 228 -6.34 14.50 11.24
N ASP A 229 -6.32 15.57 12.03
CA ASP A 229 -7.16 15.75 13.22
C ASP A 229 -8.59 16.18 12.84
#